data_AF-A0ABD5NL29-F1
#
_entry.id   AF-A0ABD5NL29-F1
#
_cell.length_a   1.000
_cell.length_b   1.000
_cell.length_c   1.000
_cell.angle_alpha   90.00
_cell.angle_beta   90.00
_cell.angle_gamma   90.00
#
_symmetry.space_group_name_H-M   'P 1'
#
loop_
_entity.id
_entity.type
_entity.pdbx_description
1 polymer ?
#
loop_
_entity_poly.entity_id
_entity_poly.type
_entity_poly.pdbx_seq_one_letter_code
_entity_poly.pdbx_strand_id
1 'polypeptide(L)'
;MNQTPPESPPNAAEPTPGEVACFEAGIKFGSLYHQFAGTPVSPANSDSIARAMEESIENQPHCVDVSVEVDVDAIRAELAASSADYTELTGRFLEVEVVVEYEERGVTARMALEDGYPLMQVTEISRPADRDD
;
A
#
# COMPACT_ATOMS: atom_id res chain seq x y z
N MET A 1 -5.43 -28.81 27.57
CA MET A 1 -4.72 -27.57 27.93
C MET A 1 -5.65 -26.41 27.61
N ASN A 2 -6.49 -26.00 28.56
CA ASN A 2 -7.30 -24.78 28.41
C ASN A 2 -6.51 -23.68 29.10
N GLN A 3 -5.74 -22.91 28.33
CA GLN A 3 -5.21 -21.66 28.86
C GLN A 3 -6.29 -20.61 28.66
N THR A 4 -6.83 -20.11 29.77
CA THR A 4 -7.62 -18.88 29.78
C THR A 4 -6.73 -17.78 29.21
N PRO A 5 -7.21 -16.97 28.25
CA PRO A 5 -6.46 -15.81 27.76
C PRO A 5 -6.08 -14.91 28.93
N PRO A 6 -4.89 -14.27 28.90
CA PRO A 6 -4.53 -13.30 29.92
C PRO A 6 -5.58 -12.19 29.99
N GLU A 7 -5.91 -11.74 31.20
CA GLU A 7 -6.78 -10.58 31.39
C GLU A 7 -6.18 -9.37 30.66
N SER A 8 -7.03 -8.64 29.93
CA SER A 8 -6.60 -7.44 29.22
C SER A 8 -6.13 -6.38 30.22
N PRO A 9 -5.05 -5.63 29.94
CA PRO A 9 -4.56 -4.62 30.85
C PRO A 9 -5.63 -3.55 31.11
N PRO A 10 -5.60 -2.87 32.29
CA PRO A 10 -6.68 -2.02 32.76
C PRO A 10 -6.97 -0.78 31.90
N ASN A 11 -6.13 -0.49 30.90
CA ASN A 11 -6.31 0.61 29.93
C ASN A 11 -6.43 0.10 28.47
N ALA A 12 -6.67 -1.18 28.24
CA ALA A 12 -6.94 -1.69 26.90
C ALA A 12 -8.36 -1.27 26.45
N ALA A 13 -8.43 -0.68 25.27
CA ALA A 13 -9.68 -0.46 24.55
C ALA A 13 -9.65 -1.31 23.27
N GLU A 14 -10.83 -1.68 22.76
CA GLU A 14 -10.94 -2.22 21.41
C GLU A 14 -10.52 -1.14 20.39
N PRO A 15 -9.85 -1.52 19.28
CA PRO A 15 -9.45 -0.54 18.28
C PRO A 15 -10.69 0.11 17.66
N THR A 16 -10.61 1.42 17.46
CA THR A 16 -11.64 2.17 16.74
C THR A 16 -11.65 1.74 15.27
N PRO A 17 -12.77 1.92 14.55
CA PRO A 17 -12.83 1.62 13.12
C PRO A 17 -11.75 2.32 12.28
N GLY A 18 -11.37 3.55 12.65
CA GLY A 18 -10.29 4.27 11.97
C GLY A 18 -8.91 3.67 12.22
N GLU A 19 -8.64 3.16 13.43
CA GLU A 19 -7.39 2.44 13.71
C GLU A 19 -7.32 1.12 12.93
N VAL A 20 -8.45 0.41 12.80
CA VAL A 20 -8.54 -0.80 11.97
C VAL A 20 -8.33 -0.45 10.48
N ALA A 21 -8.95 0.61 9.97
CA ALA A 21 -8.76 1.05 8.59
C ALA A 21 -7.29 1.41 8.28
N CYS A 22 -6.62 2.15 9.17
CA CYS A 22 -5.19 2.44 9.06
C CYS A 22 -4.32 1.18 9.14
N PHE A 23 -4.67 0.24 10.01
CA PHE A 23 -3.98 -1.04 10.11
C PHE A 23 -4.09 -1.86 8.82
N GLU A 24 -5.29 -1.92 8.24
CA GLU A 24 -5.53 -2.54 6.95
C GLU A 24 -4.68 -1.86 5.86
N ALA A 25 -4.65 -0.53 5.77
CA ALA A 25 -3.78 0.17 4.81
C ALA A 25 -2.29 -0.25 4.95
N GLY A 26 -1.81 -0.42 6.18
CA GLY A 26 -0.46 -0.96 6.45
C GLY A 26 -0.26 -2.39 5.94
N ILE A 27 -1.25 -3.27 6.08
CA ILE A 27 -1.21 -4.65 5.53
C ILE A 27 -1.11 -4.62 4.00
N LYS A 28 -1.89 -3.75 3.34
CA LYS A 28 -1.88 -3.63 1.86
C LYS A 28 -0.51 -3.17 1.37
N PHE A 29 0.08 -2.15 1.99
CA PHE A 29 1.42 -1.71 1.63
C PHE A 29 2.51 -2.74 1.92
N GLY A 30 2.44 -3.43 3.06
CA GLY A 30 3.39 -4.49 3.41
C GLY A 30 3.36 -5.63 2.39
N SER A 31 2.17 -6.06 1.98
CA SER A 31 1.99 -7.11 0.98
C SER A 31 2.39 -6.63 -0.43
N LEU A 32 1.94 -5.45 -0.88
CA LEU A 32 2.31 -4.86 -2.17
C LEU A 32 3.83 -4.75 -2.31
N TYR A 33 4.50 -4.17 -1.32
CA TYR A 33 5.93 -3.92 -1.41
C TYR A 33 6.72 -5.23 -1.46
N HIS A 34 6.49 -6.13 -0.49
CA HIS A 34 7.29 -7.34 -0.37
C HIS A 34 6.92 -8.44 -1.37
N GLN A 35 5.72 -8.43 -1.93
CA GLN A 35 5.33 -9.42 -2.94
C GLN A 35 5.93 -9.12 -4.32
N PHE A 36 6.10 -7.84 -4.66
CA PHE A 36 6.52 -7.41 -6.00
C PHE A 36 7.97 -6.89 -6.08
N ALA A 37 8.59 -6.52 -4.96
CA ALA A 37 10.00 -6.13 -4.95
C ALA A 37 10.90 -7.22 -5.55
N GLY A 38 11.83 -6.83 -6.41
CA GLY A 38 12.72 -7.75 -7.13
C GLY A 38 12.14 -8.30 -8.45
N THR A 39 10.88 -8.01 -8.77
CA THR A 39 10.28 -8.42 -10.06
C THR A 39 11.04 -7.79 -11.23
N PRO A 40 11.44 -8.56 -12.26
CA PRO A 40 12.03 -7.98 -13.47
C PRO A 40 11.10 -6.98 -14.16
N VAL A 41 11.55 -5.74 -14.31
CA VAL A 41 10.79 -4.64 -14.91
C VAL A 41 11.60 -3.89 -15.96
N SER A 42 10.90 -3.46 -17.00
CA SER A 42 11.38 -2.66 -18.13
C SER A 42 10.23 -1.77 -18.62
N PRO A 43 10.49 -0.78 -19.49
CA PRO A 43 9.41 0.01 -20.10
C PRO A 43 8.40 -0.81 -20.91
N ALA A 44 8.74 -2.04 -21.29
CA ALA A 44 7.86 -2.90 -22.09
C ALA A 44 6.80 -3.64 -21.26
N ASN A 45 7.05 -3.86 -19.96
CA ASN A 45 6.15 -4.62 -19.08
C ASN A 45 5.70 -3.84 -17.83
N SER A 46 6.17 -2.59 -17.63
CA SER A 46 5.80 -1.73 -16.49
C SER A 46 4.29 -1.66 -16.29
N ASP A 47 3.53 -1.41 -17.35
CA ASP A 47 2.09 -1.20 -17.27
C ASP A 47 1.35 -2.49 -16.88
N SER A 48 1.82 -3.64 -17.38
CA SER A 48 1.25 -4.94 -17.01
C SER A 48 1.56 -5.33 -15.57
N ILE A 49 2.73 -4.94 -15.06
CA ILE A 49 3.10 -5.13 -13.65
C ILE A 49 2.26 -4.24 -12.75
N ALA A 50 2.13 -2.95 -13.09
CA ALA A 50 1.27 -2.01 -12.36
C ALA A 50 -0.16 -2.55 -12.24
N ARG A 51 -0.76 -2.96 -13.37
CA ARG A 51 -2.10 -3.56 -13.39
C ARG A 51 -2.20 -4.81 -12.51
N ALA A 52 -1.21 -5.70 -12.58
CA ALA A 52 -1.20 -6.90 -11.77
C ALA A 52 -1.07 -6.60 -10.26
N MET A 53 -0.34 -5.54 -9.90
CA MET A 53 -0.24 -5.05 -8.52
C MET A 53 -1.59 -4.52 -8.04
N GLU A 54 -2.24 -3.64 -8.81
CA GLU A 54 -3.58 -3.10 -8.50
C GLU A 54 -4.58 -4.25 -8.23
N GLU A 55 -4.77 -5.12 -9.22
CA GLU A 55 -5.74 -6.22 -9.13
C GLU A 55 -5.44 -7.19 -7.98
N SER A 56 -4.16 -7.43 -7.67
CA SER A 56 -3.76 -8.32 -6.58
C SER A 56 -4.07 -7.73 -5.20
N ILE A 57 -3.90 -6.42 -5.03
CA ILE A 57 -4.11 -5.75 -3.74
C ILE A 57 -5.58 -5.41 -3.53
N GLU A 58 -6.31 -5.04 -4.58
CA GLU A 58 -7.78 -4.84 -4.54
C GLU A 58 -8.52 -6.11 -4.11
N ASN A 59 -7.98 -7.29 -4.41
CA ASN A 59 -8.55 -8.56 -3.97
C ASN A 59 -8.43 -8.81 -2.44
N GLN A 60 -7.75 -7.94 -1.69
CA GLN A 60 -7.66 -8.03 -0.23
C GLN A 60 -8.90 -7.43 0.45
N PRO A 61 -9.26 -7.88 1.67
CA PRO A 61 -10.39 -7.33 2.41
C PRO A 61 -10.31 -5.81 2.60
N HIS A 62 -11.46 -5.12 2.56
CA HIS A 62 -11.59 -3.69 2.85
C HIS A 62 -10.87 -2.74 1.87
N CYS A 63 -10.29 -3.26 0.80
CA CYS A 63 -9.70 -2.45 -0.26
C CYS A 63 -10.80 -1.93 -1.18
N VAL A 64 -10.88 -0.60 -1.35
CA VAL A 64 -11.84 0.05 -2.24
C VAL A 64 -11.22 0.29 -3.61
N ASP A 65 -9.99 0.78 -3.62
CA ASP A 65 -9.28 1.17 -4.85
C ASP A 65 -7.78 1.10 -4.62
N VAL A 66 -7.03 0.75 -5.67
CA VAL A 66 -5.57 0.82 -5.69
C VAL A 66 -5.14 1.40 -7.02
N SER A 67 -4.28 2.42 -6.97
CA SER A 67 -3.58 2.91 -8.17
C SER A 67 -2.08 2.68 -8.02
N VAL A 68 -1.45 2.16 -9.08
CA VAL A 68 -0.01 1.96 -9.13
C VAL A 68 0.54 2.62 -10.38
N GLU A 69 1.40 3.60 -10.17
CA GLU A 69 2.16 4.24 -11.23
C GLU A 69 3.63 3.80 -11.16
N VAL A 70 4.15 3.38 -12.32
CA VAL A 70 5.56 3.00 -12.47
C VAL A 70 6.29 4.13 -13.19
N ASP A 71 7.36 4.64 -12.59
CA ASP A 71 8.21 5.67 -13.20
C ASP A 71 9.08 5.06 -14.31
N VAL A 72 8.52 5.05 -15.52
CA VAL A 72 9.18 4.53 -16.72
C VAL A 72 10.43 5.33 -17.09
N ASP A 73 10.48 6.63 -16.78
CA ASP A 73 11.64 7.46 -17.09
C ASP A 73 12.80 7.15 -16.15
N ALA A 74 12.53 6.94 -14.86
CA ALA A 74 13.53 6.44 -13.91
C ALA A 74 14.05 5.06 -14.29
N ILE A 75 13.19 4.16 -14.77
CA ILE A 75 13.62 2.85 -15.31
C ILE A 75 14.53 3.05 -16.52
N ARG A 76 14.15 3.88 -17.49
CA ARG A 76 14.99 4.16 -18.69
C ARG A 76 16.36 4.71 -18.29
N ALA A 77 16.40 5.64 -17.34
CA ALA A 77 17.64 6.22 -16.84
C ALA A 77 18.54 5.17 -16.19
N GLU A 78 17.96 4.25 -15.40
CA GLU A 78 18.71 3.13 -14.80
C GLU A 78 19.29 2.21 -15.88
N LEU A 79 18.48 1.82 -16.87
CA LEU A 79 18.91 0.92 -17.93
C LEU A 79 20.00 1.52 -18.82
N ALA A 80 20.01 2.83 -19.02
CA ALA A 80 21.06 3.51 -19.78
C ALA A 80 22.46 3.37 -19.14
N ALA A 81 22.54 3.14 -17.83
CA ALA A 81 23.77 2.86 -17.11
C ALA A 81 24.10 1.36 -17.01
N SER A 82 23.22 0.49 -17.51
CA SER A 82 23.29 -0.97 -17.39
C SER A 82 23.60 -1.63 -18.73
N SER A 83 24.16 -2.84 -18.68
CA SER A 83 24.28 -3.71 -19.85
C SER A 83 23.08 -4.66 -20.04
N ALA A 84 22.10 -4.62 -19.13
CA ALA A 84 20.90 -5.45 -19.17
C ALA A 84 19.69 -4.66 -19.70
N ASP A 85 18.76 -5.36 -20.35
CA ASP A 85 17.54 -4.77 -20.92
C ASP A 85 16.40 -4.57 -19.90
N TYR A 86 16.63 -4.97 -18.64
CA TYR A 86 15.68 -4.85 -17.54
C TYR A 86 16.42 -4.59 -16.21
N THR A 87 15.67 -4.13 -15.22
CA THR A 87 16.12 -3.96 -13.84
C THR A 87 15.12 -4.60 -12.88
N GLU A 88 15.41 -4.58 -11.59
CA GLU A 88 14.50 -5.08 -10.56
C GLU A 88 13.55 -3.97 -10.10
N LEU A 89 12.27 -4.30 -9.97
CA LEU A 89 11.28 -3.39 -9.41
C LEU A 89 11.62 -3.11 -7.95
N THR A 90 11.78 -1.83 -7.63
CA THR A 90 12.05 -1.34 -6.28
C THR A 90 11.15 -0.15 -6.00
N GLY A 91 10.98 0.21 -4.72
CA GLY A 91 10.11 1.33 -4.33
C GLY A 91 10.45 2.67 -4.98
N ARG A 92 11.69 2.85 -5.47
CA ARG A 92 12.10 4.08 -6.17
C ARG A 92 11.35 4.33 -7.49
N PHE A 93 10.80 3.28 -8.07
CA PHE A 93 10.08 3.34 -9.34
C PHE A 93 8.56 3.40 -9.15
N LEU A 94 8.07 3.42 -7.91
CA LEU A 94 6.66 3.24 -7.61
C LEU A 94 6.08 4.47 -6.93
N GLU A 95 4.96 4.92 -7.48
CA GLU A 95 3.99 5.75 -6.79
C GLU A 95 2.70 4.94 -6.65
N VAL A 96 2.18 4.84 -5.43
CA VAL A 96 1.03 3.98 -5.14
C VAL A 96 0.06 4.73 -4.24
N GLU A 97 -1.22 4.67 -4.55
CA GLU A 97 -2.30 5.06 -3.65
C GLU A 97 -3.18 3.85 -3.33
N VAL A 98 -3.55 3.71 -2.06
CA VAL A 98 -4.46 2.67 -1.57
C VAL A 98 -5.59 3.35 -0.82
N VAL A 99 -6.83 3.02 -1.19
CA VAL A 99 -8.04 3.46 -0.49
C VAL A 99 -8.64 2.27 0.25
N VAL A 100 -8.81 2.44 1.56
CA VAL A 100 -9.42 1.45 2.45
C VAL A 100 -10.71 2.00 3.03
N GLU A 101 -11.73 1.16 3.14
CA GLU A 101 -12.95 1.48 3.88
C GLU A 101 -13.29 0.39 4.90
N TYR A 102 -13.44 0.79 6.16
CA TYR A 102 -13.86 -0.09 7.26
C TYR A 102 -14.90 0.61 8.13
N GLU A 103 -16.10 0.01 8.22
CA GLU A 103 -17.23 0.54 8.99
C GLU A 103 -17.45 2.06 8.80
N GLU A 104 -17.63 2.50 7.56
CA GLU A 104 -17.84 3.92 7.17
C GLU A 104 -16.64 4.85 7.42
N ARG A 105 -15.46 4.33 7.79
CA ARG A 105 -14.22 5.10 7.88
C ARG A 105 -13.37 4.83 6.64
N GLY A 106 -13.13 5.87 5.87
CA GLY A 106 -12.22 5.82 4.73
C GLY A 106 -10.80 6.23 5.13
N VAL A 107 -9.80 5.56 4.60
CA VAL A 107 -8.39 5.90 4.74
C VAL A 107 -7.76 5.88 3.35
N THR A 108 -7.15 6.99 2.96
CA THR A 108 -6.29 7.07 1.79
C THR A 108 -4.84 7.09 2.28
N ALA A 109 -4.01 6.25 1.69
CA ALA A 109 -2.60 6.18 2.02
C ALA A 109 -1.78 6.05 0.75
N ARG A 110 -0.56 6.60 0.78
CA ARG A 110 0.32 6.74 -0.39
C ARG A 110 1.71 6.18 -0.09
N MET A 111 2.33 5.60 -1.12
CA MET A 111 3.77 5.38 -1.19
C MET A 111 4.36 6.20 -2.34
N ALA A 112 5.39 7.00 -2.06
CA ALA A 112 6.16 7.71 -3.09
C ALA A 112 7.61 7.91 -2.65
N LEU A 113 8.49 8.19 -3.61
CA LEU A 113 9.89 8.49 -3.32
C LEU A 113 10.03 9.89 -2.70
N GLU A 114 10.40 9.93 -1.43
CA GLU A 114 10.65 11.16 -0.67
C GLU A 114 12.07 11.12 -0.09
N ASP A 115 12.91 12.10 -0.46
CA ASP A 115 14.31 12.20 -0.02
C ASP A 115 15.13 10.90 -0.18
N GLY A 116 14.86 10.17 -1.26
CA GLY A 116 15.55 8.90 -1.57
C GLY A 116 14.99 7.68 -0.85
N TYR A 117 13.86 7.80 -0.15
CA TYR A 117 13.19 6.71 0.55
C TYR A 117 11.75 6.53 0.04
N PRO A 118 11.28 5.30 -0.29
CA PRO A 118 9.89 5.07 -0.66
C PRO A 118 9.00 5.15 0.59
N LEU A 119 8.56 6.36 0.92
CA LEU A 119 7.82 6.66 2.14
C LEU A 119 6.36 6.23 2.00
N MET A 120 5.90 5.38 2.91
CA MET A 120 4.48 5.03 3.06
C MET A 120 3.86 5.92 4.15
N GLN A 121 2.73 6.57 3.85
CA GLN A 121 2.02 7.42 4.80
C GLN A 121 0.52 7.44 4.57
N VAL A 122 -0.25 7.62 5.64
CA VAL A 122 -1.67 7.96 5.56
C VAL A 122 -1.80 9.43 5.18
N THR A 123 -2.50 9.73 4.10
CA THR A 123 -2.68 11.09 3.57
C THR A 123 -4.03 11.68 3.96
N GLU A 124 -5.06 10.85 4.09
CA GLU A 124 -6.40 11.28 4.48
C GLU A 124 -7.11 10.22 5.33
N ILE A 125 -7.89 10.68 6.31
CA ILE A 125 -8.85 9.87 7.06
C ILE A 125 -10.20 10.56 6.97
N SER A 126 -11.16 9.91 6.33
CA SER A 126 -12.55 10.37 6.27
C SER A 126 -13.41 9.70 7.34
N ARG A 127 -14.40 10.44 7.81
CA ARG A 127 -15.39 9.99 8.80
C ARG A 127 -16.78 10.21 8.22
N PRO A 128 -17.78 9.42 8.60
CA PRO A 128 -19.15 9.73 8.24
C PRO A 128 -19.50 11.11 8.81
N ALA A 129 -20.25 11.91 8.06
CA ALA A 129 -20.77 13.17 8.58
C ALA A 129 -21.56 12.90 9.85
N ASP A 130 -21.35 13.72 10.89
CA ASP A 130 -22.21 13.69 12.07
C ASP A 130 -23.65 13.87 11.58
N ARG A 131 -24.48 12.85 11.77
CA ARG A 131 -25.92 12.97 11.52
C ARG A 131 -26.45 13.86 12.63
N ASP A 132 -26.75 15.11 12.30
CA ASP A 132 -27.51 16.00 13.18
C ASP A 132 -28.83 15.29 13.56
N ASP A 133 -28.97 14.99 14.85
CA ASP A 133 -30.13 14.35 15.49
C ASP A 133 -31.23 15.39 15.79
#